data_AF-A0AAW6D7V9-F1
#
_entry.id   AF-A0AAW6D7V9-F1
#
_cell.length_a   1.000
_cell.length_b   1.000
_cell.length_c   1.000
_cell.angle_alpha   90.00
_cell.angle_beta   90.00
_cell.angle_gamma   90.00
#
_symmetry.space_group_name_H-M   'P 1'
#
loop_
_entity.id
_entity.type
_entity.pdbx_description
1 polymer ?
#
loop_
_entity_poly.entity_id
_entity_poly.type
_entity_poly.pdbx_seq_one_letter_code
_entity_poly.pdbx_strand_id
1 'polypeptide(L)' 'MSFNQVLADRILEFAALEPTIPAGTAHDFYDPEFEEDDFEDTAKQLISSGQITGSLKEDFSGLFIEFRH' A
#
# COMPACT_ATOMS: atom_id res chain seq x y z
N MET A 1 8.06 11.81 6.19
CA MET A 1 7.86 10.84 7.28
C MET A 1 6.67 11.25 8.14
N SER A 2 5.52 11.42 7.50
CA SER A 2 4.24 11.63 8.16
C SER A 2 3.24 10.68 7.51
N PHE A 3 2.51 9.93 8.34
CA PHE A 3 1.35 9.16 7.89
C PHE A 3 0.46 10.02 7.00
N ASN A 4 0.19 9.54 5.78
CA ASN A 4 -0.60 10.26 4.82
C ASN A 4 -2.01 9.66 4.73
N GLN A 5 -2.99 10.39 5.23
CA GLN A 5 -4.35 9.90 5.30
C GLN A 5 -5.01 9.70 3.92
N VAL A 6 -4.66 10.54 2.93
CA VAL A 6 -5.18 10.40 1.57
C VAL A 6 -4.66 9.11 0.91
N LEU A 7 -3.38 8.84 1.11
CA LEU A 7 -2.75 7.62 0.64
C LEU A 7 -3.28 6.39 1.39
N ALA A 8 -3.51 6.52 2.69
CA ALA A 8 -4.11 5.46 3.50
C ALA A 8 -5.50 5.08 2.99
N ASP A 9 -6.36 6.07 2.70
CA ASP A 9 -7.69 5.86 2.17
C ASP A 9 -7.66 5.17 0.80
N ARG A 10 -6.73 5.55 -0.10
CA ARG A 10 -6.54 4.86 -1.39
C ARG A 10 -6.11 3.42 -1.23
N ILE A 11 -5.14 3.15 -0.34
CA ILE A 11 -4.67 1.78 -0.08
C ILE A 11 -5.82 0.93 0.49
N LEU A 12 -6.64 1.50 1.40
CA LEU A 12 -7.79 0.82 1.98
C LEU A 12 -8.89 0.56 0.94
N GLU A 13 -9.17 1.52 0.06
CA GLU A 13 -10.12 1.32 -1.04
C GLU A 13 -9.65 0.21 -1.97
N PHE A 14 -8.35 0.18 -2.30
CA PHE A 14 -7.76 -0.88 -3.11
C PHE A 14 -7.80 -2.24 -2.39
N ALA A 15 -7.48 -2.28 -1.10
CA ALA A 15 -7.56 -3.48 -0.27
C ALA A 15 -9.00 -3.97 -0.10
N ALA A 16 -10.01 -3.10 -0.16
CA ALA A 16 -11.41 -3.49 -0.18
C ALA A 16 -11.86 -4.06 -1.54
N LEU A 17 -11.16 -3.70 -2.62
CA LEU A 17 -11.38 -4.20 -3.98
C LEU A 17 -10.58 -5.49 -4.29
N GLU A 18 -9.61 -5.86 -3.44
CA GLU A 18 -8.85 -7.13 -3.46
C GLU A 18 -9.68 -8.39 -3.74
N PRO A 19 -10.94 -8.58 -3.25
CA PRO A 19 -11.71 -9.78 -3.59
C PRO A 19 -11.94 -9.99 -5.09
N THR A 20 -11.73 -8.94 -5.89
CA THR A 20 -11.82 -8.95 -7.36
C THR A 20 -10.48 -8.82 -8.07
N ILE A 21 -9.38 -8.55 -7.35
CA ILE A 21 -8.06 -8.28 -7.92
C ILE A 21 -7.16 -9.49 -7.64
N PRO A 22 -6.53 -10.08 -8.65
CA PRO A 22 -5.70 -11.27 -8.44
C PRO A 22 -4.50 -10.96 -7.53
N ALA A 23 -4.25 -11.88 -6.58
CA ALA A 23 -3.11 -11.84 -5.68
C ALA A 23 -1.80 -11.65 -6.46
N GLY A 24 -0.96 -10.70 -6.02
CA GLY A 24 0.27 -10.30 -6.71
C GLY A 24 0.13 -9.11 -7.67
N THR A 25 -1.04 -8.48 -7.72
CA THR A 25 -1.20 -7.18 -8.41
C THR A 25 -0.60 -6.08 -7.54
N ALA A 26 0.66 -5.74 -7.79
CA ALA A 26 1.27 -4.53 -7.25
C ALA A 26 0.57 -3.31 -7.88
N HIS A 27 -0.19 -2.56 -7.09
CA HIS A 27 -0.69 -1.27 -7.53
C HIS A 27 0.41 -0.23 -7.34
N ASP A 28 0.67 0.54 -8.39
CA ASP A 28 1.58 1.66 -8.32
C ASP A 28 0.87 2.80 -7.56
N PHE A 29 1.23 2.96 -6.29
CA PHE A 29 0.77 4.07 -5.47
C PHE A 29 1.70 5.29 -5.59
N TYR A 30 2.64 5.28 -6.55
CA TYR A 30 3.48 6.42 -6.85
C TYR A 30 2.61 7.62 -7.19
N ASP A 31 2.65 8.60 -6.31
CA ASP A 31 2.00 9.89 -6.50
C ASP A 31 3.10 10.96 -6.39
N PRO A 32 3.33 11.80 -7.40
CA PRO A 32 4.33 12.86 -7.31
C PRO A 32 4.05 13.87 -6.20
N GLU A 33 2.85 13.86 -5.61
CA GLU A 33 2.51 14.65 -4.43
C GLU A 33 3.03 14.05 -3.11
N PHE A 34 3.45 12.79 -3.09
CA PHE A 34 3.89 12.07 -1.89
C PHE A 34 5.25 11.40 -2.09
N GLU A 35 6.08 11.40 -1.06
CA GLU A 35 7.38 10.72 -1.10
C GLU A 35 7.21 9.21 -0.88
N GLU A 36 8.15 8.43 -1.40
CA GLU A 36 8.19 6.97 -1.21
C GLU A 36 8.22 6.59 0.28
N ASP A 37 8.89 7.40 1.11
CA ASP A 37 8.91 7.25 2.57
C ASP A 37 7.52 7.40 3.21
N ASP A 38 6.67 8.32 2.70
CA ASP A 38 5.31 8.48 3.23
C ASP A 38 4.41 7.30 2.81
N PHE A 39 4.68 6.70 1.64
CA PHE A 39 4.04 5.44 1.23
C PHE A 39 4.46 4.28 2.12
N GLU A 40 5.76 4.13 2.37
CA GLU A 40 6.31 3.10 3.25
C GLU A 40 5.71 3.18 4.66
N ASP A 41 5.74 4.37 5.27
CA ASP A 41 5.22 4.61 6.62
C ASP A 41 3.72 4.29 6.71
N THR A 42 2.95 4.76 5.72
CA THR A 42 1.49 4.55 5.70
C THR A 42 1.14 3.09 5.50
N ALA A 43 1.79 2.41 4.55
CA ALA A 43 1.57 1.00 4.28
C ALA A 43 1.95 0.12 5.49
N LYS A 44 3.09 0.39 6.13
CA LYS A 44 3.50 -0.28 7.38
C LYS A 44 2.47 -0.07 8.49
N GLN A 45 1.93 1.14 8.62
CA GLN A 45 0.92 1.43 9.63
C GLN A 45 -0.39 0.68 9.39
N LEU A 46 -0.85 0.58 8.14
CA LEU A 46 -2.05 -0.16 7.76
C LEU A 46 -1.90 -1.69 7.95
N ILE A 47 -0.72 -2.23 7.65
CA ILE A 47 -0.40 -3.64 7.91
C ILE A 47 -0.33 -3.89 9.42
N SER A 48 0.37 -3.02 10.16
CA SER A 48 0.52 -3.14 11.61
C SER A 48 -0.78 -2.93 12.38
N SER A 49 -1.71 -2.13 11.85
CA SER A 49 -3.04 -1.95 12.43
C SER A 49 -3.99 -3.12 12.09
N GLY A 50 -3.59 -4.00 11.17
CA GLY A 50 -4.41 -5.10 10.68
C GLY A 50 -5.56 -4.65 9.78
N GLN A 51 -5.52 -3.42 9.27
CA GLN A 51 -6.52 -2.93 8.32
C GLN A 51 -6.34 -3.55 6.94
N ILE A 52 -5.10 -3.88 6.58
CA ILE A 52 -4.78 -4.65 5.37
C ILE A 52 -3.94 -5.86 5.73
N THR A 53 -4.18 -6.97 5.04
CA THR A 53 -3.35 -8.18 5.17
C THR A 53 -2.42 -8.23 3.97
N GLY A 54 -1.17 -7.85 4.19
CA GLY A 54 -0.18 -7.75 3.12
C GLY A 54 1.22 -7.57 3.64
N SER A 55 2.18 -7.51 2.73
CA SER A 55 3.59 -7.28 3.05
C SER A 55 4.13 -6.25 2.09
N LEU A 56 4.82 -5.25 2.63
CA LEU A 56 5.58 -4.31 1.80
C LEU A 56 6.70 -5.07 1.07
N LYS A 57 6.84 -4.81 -0.22
CA LYS A 57 7.87 -5.36 -1.09
C LYS A 57 8.52 -4.23 -1.86
N GLU A 58 9.80 -4.38 -2.11
CA GLU A 58 10.59 -3.48 -2.95
C GLU A 58 11.19 -4.32 -4.08
N ASP A 59 11.07 -3.86 -5.31
CA ASP A 59 11.70 -4.47 -6.48
C ASP A 59 12.35 -3.37 -7.36
N PHE A 60 12.96 -3.74 -8.49
CA PHE A 60 13.61 -2.81 -9.42
C PHE A 60 12.69 -1.70 -9.96
N SER A 61 11.37 -1.85 -9.83
CA SER A 61 10.34 -0.89 -10.21
C SER A 61 9.88 0.05 -9.08
N GLY A 62 10.33 -0.16 -7.84
CA GLY A 62 9.97 0.65 -6.67
C GLY A 62 9.28 -0.15 -5.55
N LEU A 63 8.81 0.57 -4.54
CA LEU A 63 8.03 0.04 -3.40
C LEU A 63 6.57 -0.28 -3.79
N PHE A 64 6.06 -1.41 -3.32
CA PHE A 64 4.65 -1.79 -3.47
C PHE A 64 4.16 -2.67 -2.31
N ILE A 65 2.84 -2.86 -2.21
CA ILE A 65 2.23 -3.76 -1.23
C ILE A 65 1.84 -5.06 -1.93
N GLU A 66 2.38 -6.18 -1.45
CA GLU A 66 1.92 -7.52 -1.79
C GLU A 66 0.82 -7.93 -0.80
N PHE A 67 -0.43 -7.78 -1.18
CA PHE A 67 -1.55 -8.24 -0.37
C PHE A 67 -1.63 -9.78 -0.36
N ARG A 68 -2.03 -10.35 0.78
CA ARG A 68 -2.15 -11.79 1.01
C ARG A 68 -3.58 -12.12 1.45
N HIS A 69 -4.21 -13.08 0.76
CA HIS A 69 -5.47 -13.72 1.14
C HIS A 69 -5.37 -14.53 2.43
#